data_AF-S7UNA2-F1
#
_entry.id   AF-S7UNA2-F1
#
_cell.length_a   1.000
_cell.length_b   1.000
_cell.length_c   1.000
_cell.angle_alpha   90.00
_cell.angle_beta   90.00
_cell.angle_gamma   90.00
#
_symmetry.space_group_name_H-M   'P 1'
#
loop_
_entity.id
_entity.type
_entity.pdbx_description
1 polymer ?
#
loop_
_entity_poly.entity_id
_entity_poly.type
_entity_poly.pdbx_seq_one_letter_code
_entity_poly.pdbx_strand_id
1 'polypeptide(L)'
;MDEMSEARRDLAPCGLSCARCLSFHEGPVRTHAAALLEALTNFERHAPRFAAFDPVFANYGQFREMAAWFAQGRCTGCRTGQCLHGGCRVGGCARSRKVDFCFECPDFPCAESGLEEPLRSRWIDMNRRMAEIGVAAFHAESKGRPRY
;
A
#
# COMPACT_ATOMS: atom_id res chain seq x y z
N MET A 1 16.49 -8.58 -12.01
CA MET A 1 15.14 -9.11 -11.74
C MET A 1 14.40 -9.09 -13.06
N ASP A 2 13.70 -10.19 -13.40
CA ASP A 2 12.78 -10.18 -14.54
C ASP A 2 11.49 -9.41 -14.20
N GLU A 3 10.75 -8.99 -15.22
CA GLU A 3 9.54 -8.16 -15.08
C GLU A 3 8.45 -8.81 -14.20
N MET A 4 8.34 -10.14 -14.25
CA MET A 4 7.38 -10.88 -13.43
C MET A 4 7.75 -10.93 -11.96
N SER A 5 9.05 -11.03 -11.64
CA SER A 5 9.56 -10.97 -10.28
C SER A 5 9.31 -9.61 -9.63
N GLU A 6 9.41 -8.51 -10.39
CA GLU A 6 9.09 -7.17 -9.93
C GLU A 6 7.57 -7.02 -9.69
N ALA A 7 6.74 -7.47 -10.63
CA ALA A 7 5.30 -7.41 -10.48
C ALA A 7 4.80 -8.21 -9.26
N ARG A 8 5.37 -9.39 -8.99
CA ARG A 8 5.07 -10.21 -7.79
C ARG A 8 5.53 -9.55 -6.49
N ARG A 9 6.56 -8.71 -6.53
CA ARG A 9 6.98 -7.94 -5.36
C ARG A 9 6.01 -6.79 -5.10
N ASP A 10 5.63 -6.10 -6.17
CA ASP A 10 4.99 -4.79 -6.11
C ASP A 10 3.46 -4.85 -6.06
N LEU A 11 2.85 -5.92 -6.55
CA LEU A 11 1.39 -6.12 -6.53
C LEU A 11 1.05 -7.19 -5.51
N ALA A 12 0.04 -6.98 -4.66
CA ALA A 12 -0.53 -8.02 -3.82
C ALA A 12 -1.33 -9.04 -4.65
N PRO A 13 -1.63 -10.24 -4.12
CA PRO A 13 -2.52 -11.19 -4.80
C PRO A 13 -3.92 -10.61 -5.09
N CYS A 14 -4.37 -9.64 -4.29
CA CYS A 14 -5.62 -8.91 -4.54
C CYS A 14 -5.53 -7.85 -5.65
N GLY A 15 -4.37 -7.65 -6.28
CA GLY A 15 -4.14 -6.63 -7.31
C GLY A 15 -3.79 -5.23 -6.78
N LEU A 16 -3.89 -4.98 -5.46
CA LEU A 16 -3.44 -3.71 -4.89
C LEU A 16 -1.92 -3.57 -5.00
N SER A 17 -1.43 -2.38 -5.34
CA SER A 17 0.00 -2.09 -5.30
C SER A 17 0.53 -2.06 -3.85
N CYS A 18 1.36 -3.03 -3.50
CA CYS A 18 2.22 -3.02 -2.32
C CYS A 18 3.28 -1.93 -2.43
N ALA A 19 3.88 -1.74 -3.61
CA ALA A 19 4.90 -0.72 -3.84
C ALA A 19 4.45 0.70 -3.47
N ARG A 20 3.14 0.97 -3.59
CA ARG A 20 2.53 2.27 -3.26
C ARG A 20 1.80 2.28 -1.90
N CYS A 21 1.93 1.23 -1.10
CA CYS A 21 1.31 1.14 0.22
C CYS A 21 2.04 2.03 1.24
N LEU A 22 1.28 2.70 2.10
CA LEU A 22 1.78 3.60 3.14
C LEU A 22 2.76 2.97 4.15
N SER A 23 2.82 1.64 4.23
CA SER A 23 3.67 0.91 5.18
C SER A 23 4.74 0.07 4.47
N PHE A 24 4.76 0.06 3.13
CA PHE A 24 5.77 -0.69 2.40
C PHE A 24 7.16 -0.07 2.60
N HIS A 25 8.11 -0.89 3.03
CA HIS A 25 9.43 -0.44 3.45
C HIS A 25 10.27 0.21 2.35
N GLU A 26 10.05 -0.19 1.09
CA GLU A 26 10.70 0.40 -0.09
C GLU A 26 9.76 1.32 -0.87
N GLY A 27 8.66 1.75 -0.25
CA GLY A 27 7.65 2.59 -0.91
C GLY A 27 7.99 4.08 -0.91
N PRO A 28 7.40 4.86 -1.83
CA PRO A 28 7.60 6.30 -1.89
C PRO A 28 7.05 7.02 -0.64
N VAL A 29 5.97 6.51 -0.03
CA VAL A 29 5.41 7.10 1.20
C VAL A 29 6.43 7.13 2.33
N ARG A 30 7.10 6.00 2.59
CA ARG A 30 8.18 5.91 3.58
C ARG A 30 9.33 6.84 3.25
N THR A 31 9.73 6.88 1.98
CA THR A 31 10.84 7.72 1.51
C THR A 31 10.55 9.20 1.70
N HIS A 32 9.37 9.66 1.25
CA HIS A 32 8.98 11.06 1.35
C HIS A 32 8.69 11.49 2.78
N ALA A 33 8.07 10.65 3.60
CA ALA A 33 7.85 10.96 5.01
C ALA A 33 9.17 11.13 5.77
N ALA A 34 10.15 10.25 5.54
CA ALA A 34 11.47 10.37 6.14
C ALA A 34 12.18 11.67 5.70
N ALA A 35 12.21 11.94 4.40
CA ALA A 35 12.83 13.16 3.85
C ALA A 35 12.16 14.44 4.37
N LEU A 36 10.82 14.45 4.51
CA LEU A 36 10.09 15.58 5.03
C LEU A 36 10.39 15.82 6.52
N LEU A 37 10.45 14.76 7.33
CA LEU A 37 10.83 14.88 8.74
C LEU A 37 12.26 15.39 8.92
N GLU A 38 13.19 14.93 8.07
CA GLU A 38 14.57 15.42 8.04
C GLU A 38 14.62 16.91 7.69
N ALA A 39 13.89 17.34 6.66
CA ALA A 39 13.81 18.75 6.26
C ALA A 39 13.18 19.65 7.34
N LEU A 40 12.32 19.09 8.20
CA LEU A 40 11.64 19.80 9.30
C LEU A 40 12.31 19.61 10.66
N THR A 41 13.58 19.21 10.69
CA THR A 41 14.33 19.00 11.92
C THR A 41 14.25 20.22 12.85
N ASN A 42 13.90 19.99 14.12
CA ASN A 42 13.67 20.99 15.17
C ASN A 42 12.47 21.94 14.97
N PHE A 43 11.64 21.76 13.94
CA PHE A 43 10.52 22.68 13.69
C PHE A 43 9.45 22.66 14.79
N GLU A 44 9.37 21.63 15.63
CA GLU A 44 8.48 21.60 16.81
C GLU A 44 8.69 22.80 17.74
N ARG A 45 9.91 23.34 17.79
CA ARG A 45 10.25 24.52 18.60
C ARG A 45 9.64 25.80 18.04
N HIS A 46 9.38 25.82 16.73
CA HIS A 46 8.83 26.95 15.99
C HIS A 46 7.31 26.84 15.80
N ALA A 47 6.75 25.63 15.83
CA ALA A 47 5.32 25.39 15.59
C ALA A 47 4.38 26.26 16.46
N PRO A 48 4.60 26.46 17.78
CA PRO A 48 3.74 27.33 18.59
C PRO A 48 3.78 28.80 18.15
N ARG A 49 4.96 29.29 17.72
CA ARG A 49 5.10 30.65 17.18
C ARG A 49 4.37 30.78 15.86
N PHE A 50 4.48 29.78 14.98
CA PHE A 50 3.78 29.78 13.70
C PHE A 50 2.27 29.67 13.87
N ALA A 51 1.79 28.96 14.89
CA ALA A 51 0.37 28.86 15.23
C ALA A 51 -0.28 30.21 15.56
N ALA A 52 0.52 31.22 15.98
CA ALA A 52 0.03 32.57 16.19
C ALA A 52 -0.27 33.32 14.89
N PHE A 53 0.32 32.90 13.76
CA PHE A 53 0.10 33.49 12.44
C PHE A 53 -0.87 32.65 11.59
N ASP A 54 -0.79 31.32 11.71
CA ASP A 54 -1.67 30.38 11.02
C ASP A 54 -2.02 29.20 11.95
N PRO A 55 -3.30 29.03 12.35
CA PRO A 55 -3.73 27.99 13.26
C PRO A 55 -3.40 26.55 12.84
N VAL A 56 -3.14 26.28 11.55
CA VAL A 56 -2.82 24.92 11.07
C VAL A 56 -1.61 24.33 11.79
N PHE A 57 -0.65 25.17 12.19
CA PHE A 57 0.58 24.74 12.86
C PHE A 57 0.36 24.22 14.29
N ALA A 58 -0.82 24.45 14.89
CA ALA A 58 -1.19 23.80 16.14
C ALA A 58 -1.23 22.25 16.02
N ASN A 59 -1.43 21.73 14.80
CA ASN A 59 -1.47 20.30 14.52
C ASN A 59 -0.08 19.67 14.29
N TYR A 60 1.03 20.44 14.40
CA TYR A 60 2.36 19.93 14.06
C TYR A 60 2.75 18.66 14.83
N GLY A 61 2.36 18.55 16.10
CA GLY A 61 2.60 17.35 16.90
C GLY A 61 1.96 16.10 16.31
N GLN A 62 0.67 16.18 15.95
CA GLN A 62 -0.08 15.08 15.34
C GLN A 62 0.45 14.73 13.95
N PHE A 63 0.76 15.75 13.15
CA PHE A 63 1.42 15.59 11.85
C PHE A 63 2.74 14.82 11.99
N ARG A 64 3.59 15.24 12.93
CA ARG A 64 4.90 14.63 13.16
C ARG A 64 4.77 13.17 13.59
N GLU A 65 3.81 12.84 14.45
CA GLU A 65 3.53 11.47 14.87
C GLU A 65 3.13 10.58 13.68
N MET A 66 2.18 11.05 12.86
CA MET A 66 1.71 10.29 11.70
C MET A 66 2.82 10.13 10.63
N ALA A 67 3.56 11.20 10.34
CA ALA A 67 4.69 11.16 9.42
C ALA A 67 5.80 10.23 9.93
N ALA A 68 6.08 10.22 11.23
CA ALA A 68 7.06 9.31 11.83
C ALA A 68 6.61 7.86 11.73
N TRP A 69 5.31 7.59 11.78
CA TRP A 69 4.78 6.25 11.54
C TRP A 69 4.97 5.82 10.07
N PHE A 70 4.70 6.70 9.10
CA PHE A 70 4.96 6.41 7.67
C PHE A 70 6.43 6.16 7.38
N ALA A 71 7.34 6.94 7.99
CA ALA A 71 8.78 6.85 7.78
C ALA A 71 9.40 5.51 8.22
N GLN A 72 8.70 4.71 9.02
CA GLN A 72 9.22 3.42 9.51
C GLN A 72 9.15 2.31 8.47
N GLY A 73 8.15 2.33 7.57
CA GLY A 73 8.00 1.31 6.52
C GLY A 73 8.04 -0.13 7.04
N ARG A 74 7.08 -0.54 7.87
CA ARG A 74 7.13 -1.82 8.59
C ARG A 74 6.73 -3.05 7.77
N CYS A 75 6.31 -2.89 6.51
CA CYS A 75 5.76 -3.97 5.69
C CYS A 75 6.70 -4.38 4.55
N THR A 76 6.94 -5.68 4.42
CA THR A 76 7.76 -6.28 3.34
C THR A 76 6.94 -6.70 2.11
N GLY A 77 5.63 -6.42 2.10
CA GLY A 77 4.71 -6.78 1.02
C GLY A 77 3.71 -7.87 1.42
N CYS A 78 2.64 -8.08 0.63
CA CYS A 78 1.53 -8.95 1.04
C CYS A 78 1.88 -10.46 1.01
N ARG A 79 2.88 -10.85 0.22
CA ARG A 79 3.32 -12.26 0.12
C ARG A 79 4.13 -12.72 1.33
N THR A 80 4.92 -11.82 1.93
CA THR A 80 5.82 -12.11 3.07
C THR A 80 5.38 -11.46 4.37
N GLY A 81 4.55 -10.42 4.32
CA GLY A 81 4.04 -9.67 5.46
C GLY A 81 2.54 -9.81 5.65
N GLN A 82 2.01 -8.99 6.56
CA GLN A 82 0.58 -8.88 6.84
C GLN A 82 0.05 -7.54 6.31
N CYS A 83 -1.18 -7.56 5.79
CA CYS A 83 -1.86 -6.33 5.39
C CYS A 83 -2.29 -5.55 6.64
N LEU A 84 -2.21 -4.23 6.59
CA LEU A 84 -2.72 -3.37 7.68
C LEU A 84 -4.23 -3.49 7.89
N HIS A 85 -4.96 -3.94 6.87
CA HIS A 85 -6.35 -4.33 7.06
C HIS A 85 -6.36 -5.63 7.87
N GLY A 86 -6.53 -5.51 9.19
CA GLY A 86 -6.34 -6.59 10.17
C GLY A 86 -7.21 -7.83 9.94
N GLY A 87 -8.31 -7.73 9.16
CA GLY A 87 -9.16 -8.85 8.76
C GLY A 87 -8.79 -9.49 7.41
N CYS A 88 -7.76 -9.01 6.70
CA CYS A 88 -7.47 -9.44 5.34
C CYS A 88 -6.89 -10.87 5.32
N ARG A 89 -7.62 -11.79 4.68
CA ARG A 89 -7.20 -13.20 4.52
C ARG A 89 -6.53 -13.51 3.20
N VAL A 90 -6.51 -12.56 2.26
CA VAL A 90 -6.06 -12.80 0.87
C VAL A 90 -4.64 -13.32 0.79
N GLY A 91 -3.69 -12.71 1.51
CA GLY A 91 -2.29 -13.15 1.48
C GLY A 91 -2.10 -14.59 1.98
N GLY A 92 -2.82 -14.97 3.04
CA GLY A 92 -2.82 -16.35 3.55
C GLY A 92 -3.48 -17.34 2.58
N CYS A 93 -4.62 -16.95 2.01
CA CYS A 93 -5.36 -17.75 1.03
C CYS A 93 -4.55 -17.99 -0.25
N ALA A 94 -3.93 -16.96 -0.81
CA ALA A 94 -3.10 -17.10 -2.00
C ALA A 94 -1.93 -18.07 -1.78
N ARG A 95 -1.27 -17.98 -0.62
CA ARG A 95 -0.21 -18.94 -0.24
C ARG A 95 -0.73 -20.37 -0.11
N SER A 96 -1.87 -20.59 0.54
CA SER A 96 -2.41 -21.95 0.72
C SER A 96 -2.91 -22.56 -0.59
N ARG A 97 -3.50 -21.74 -1.47
CA ARG A 97 -3.95 -22.15 -2.81
C ARG A 97 -2.82 -22.20 -3.84
N LYS A 98 -1.60 -21.77 -3.48
CA LYS A 98 -0.41 -21.72 -4.35
C LYS A 98 -0.60 -20.91 -5.63
N VAL A 99 -1.30 -19.78 -5.52
CA VAL A 99 -1.49 -18.82 -6.61
C VAL A 99 -0.74 -17.53 -6.30
N ASP A 100 -0.24 -16.87 -7.33
CA ASP A 100 0.35 -15.54 -7.20
C ASP A 100 -0.73 -14.46 -7.14
N PHE A 101 -1.80 -14.62 -7.91
CA PHE A 101 -2.90 -13.67 -8.00
C PHE A 101 -4.25 -14.36 -7.86
N CYS A 102 -5.24 -13.65 -7.33
CA CYS A 102 -6.53 -14.26 -7.07
C CYS A 102 -7.22 -14.76 -8.35
N PHE A 103 -7.04 -14.10 -9.50
CA PHE A 103 -7.66 -14.53 -10.77
C PHE A 103 -7.17 -15.91 -11.26
N GLU A 104 -6.02 -16.38 -10.77
CA GLU A 104 -5.47 -17.70 -11.10
C GLU A 104 -6.19 -18.82 -10.33
N CYS A 105 -6.95 -18.46 -9.28
CA CYS A 105 -7.74 -19.41 -8.52
C CYS A 105 -9.04 -19.77 -9.28
N PRO A 106 -9.39 -21.07 -9.43
CA PRO A 106 -10.64 -21.49 -10.06
C PRO A 106 -11.90 -20.94 -9.37
N ASP A 107 -11.81 -20.66 -8.07
CA ASP A 107 -12.92 -20.14 -7.27
C ASP A 107 -13.09 -18.62 -7.41
N PHE A 108 -12.23 -17.93 -8.17
CA PHE A 108 -12.29 -16.48 -8.32
C PHE A 108 -13.38 -16.05 -9.33
N PRO A 109 -14.21 -15.05 -9.00
CA PRO A 109 -14.26 -14.28 -7.75
C PRO A 109 -15.02 -15.03 -6.64
N CYS A 110 -14.36 -15.31 -5.52
CA CYS A 110 -14.96 -16.04 -4.41
C CYS A 110 -15.78 -15.14 -3.48
N ALA A 111 -16.82 -15.70 -2.86
CA ALA A 111 -17.63 -15.01 -1.86
C ALA A 111 -16.89 -14.82 -0.52
N GLU A 112 -15.96 -15.73 -0.18
CA GLU A 112 -15.32 -15.81 1.13
C GLU A 112 -14.03 -14.99 1.28
N SER A 113 -13.76 -14.08 0.33
CA SER A 113 -12.52 -13.27 0.32
C SER A 113 -12.32 -12.45 1.61
N GLY A 114 -13.41 -12.18 2.34
CA GLY A 114 -13.40 -11.37 3.56
C GLY A 114 -13.13 -9.89 3.29
N LEU A 115 -13.25 -9.47 2.03
CA LEU A 115 -13.17 -8.07 1.62
C LEU A 115 -14.58 -7.49 1.60
N GLU A 116 -14.74 -6.34 2.23
CA GLU A 116 -15.98 -5.55 2.19
C GLU A 116 -15.94 -4.52 1.06
N GLU A 117 -17.10 -3.98 0.68
CA GLU A 117 -17.15 -2.87 -0.27
C GLU A 117 -16.57 -1.58 0.35
N PRO A 118 -15.92 -0.71 -0.43
CA PRO A 118 -15.72 -0.78 -1.89
C PRO A 118 -14.48 -1.60 -2.31
N LEU A 119 -13.72 -2.16 -1.36
CA LEU A 119 -12.48 -2.87 -1.64
C LEU A 119 -12.73 -4.18 -2.42
N ARG A 120 -13.85 -4.85 -2.16
CA ARG A 120 -14.26 -6.06 -2.86
C ARG A 120 -14.49 -5.82 -4.36
N SER A 121 -15.25 -4.80 -4.75
CA SER A 121 -15.43 -4.45 -6.17
C SER A 121 -14.09 -4.17 -6.84
N ARG A 122 -13.25 -3.35 -6.19
CA ARG A 122 -11.92 -3.02 -6.71
C ARG A 122 -11.03 -4.26 -6.88
N TRP A 123 -11.06 -5.18 -5.91
CA TRP A 123 -10.34 -6.46 -5.96
C TRP A 123 -10.73 -7.29 -7.19
N ILE A 124 -12.04 -7.37 -7.48
CA ILE A 124 -12.58 -8.07 -8.65
C ILE A 124 -12.07 -7.40 -9.93
N ASP A 125 -12.20 -6.09 -10.04
CA ASP A 125 -11.81 -5.34 -11.25
C ASP A 125 -10.32 -5.45 -11.54
N MET A 126 -9.46 -5.28 -10.53
CA MET A 126 -8.01 -5.39 -10.69
C MET A 126 -7.59 -6.80 -11.11
N ASN A 127 -8.19 -7.85 -10.54
CA ASN A 127 -7.87 -9.23 -10.89
C ASN A 127 -8.39 -9.62 -12.28
N ARG A 128 -9.57 -9.15 -12.67
CA ARG A 128 -10.06 -9.30 -14.06
C ARG A 128 -9.16 -8.57 -15.04
N ARG A 129 -8.71 -7.37 -14.72
CA ARG A 129 -7.77 -6.62 -15.55
C ARG A 129 -6.45 -7.37 -15.70
N MET A 130 -5.87 -7.89 -14.62
CA MET A 130 -4.66 -8.72 -14.69
C MET A 130 -4.85 -9.96 -15.57
N ALA A 131 -6.03 -10.60 -15.53
CA ALA A 131 -6.33 -11.75 -16.41
C ALA A 131 -6.47 -11.34 -17.88
N GLU A 132 -6.99 -10.14 -18.16
CA GLU A 132 -7.21 -9.61 -19.51
C GLU A 132 -5.90 -9.17 -20.19
N ILE A 133 -5.09 -8.35 -19.52
CA ILE A 133 -3.91 -7.71 -20.13
C ILE A 133 -2.58 -8.33 -19.71
N GLY A 134 -2.61 -9.28 -18.77
CA GLY A 134 -1.43 -9.84 -18.14
C GLY A 134 -0.92 -9.01 -16.96
N VAL A 135 -0.22 -9.69 -16.05
CA VAL A 135 0.29 -9.11 -14.80
C VAL A 135 1.32 -8.00 -15.06
N ALA A 136 2.22 -8.19 -16.03
CA ALA A 136 3.26 -7.22 -16.37
C ALA A 136 2.67 -5.88 -16.86
N ALA A 137 1.74 -5.94 -17.81
CA ALA A 137 1.05 -4.74 -18.31
C ALA A 137 0.24 -4.06 -17.20
N PHE A 138 -0.46 -4.83 -16.36
CA PHE A 138 -1.18 -4.27 -15.21
C PHE A 138 -0.25 -3.64 -14.18
N HIS A 139 0.93 -4.22 -13.92
CA HIS A 139 1.94 -3.65 -13.04
C HIS A 139 2.43 -2.30 -13.59
N ALA A 140 2.72 -2.21 -14.88
CA ALA A 140 3.07 -0.95 -15.54
C ALA A 140 1.95 0.10 -15.42
N GLU A 141 0.68 -0.27 -15.68
CA GLU A 141 -0.47 0.62 -15.49
C GLU A 141 -0.58 1.10 -14.03
N SER A 142 -0.33 0.21 -13.07
CA SER A 142 -0.45 0.51 -11.63
C SER A 142 0.58 1.53 -11.13
N LYS A 143 1.76 1.61 -11.77
CA LYS A 143 2.83 2.56 -11.40
C LYS A 143 2.38 4.01 -11.55
N GLY A 144 1.54 4.30 -12.56
CA GLY A 144 1.01 5.64 -12.86
C GLY A 144 -0.25 6.02 -12.08
N ARG A 145 -0.81 5.14 -11.24
CA ARG A 145 -2.11 5.36 -10.58
C ARG A 145 -1.97 5.50 -9.07
N PRO A 146 -2.78 6.37 -8.42
CA PRO A 146 -2.88 6.38 -6.96
C PRO A 146 -3.31 5.01 -6.40
N ARG A 147 -2.76 4.65 -5.24
CA ARG A 147 -3.19 3.44 -4.53
C ARG A 147 -4.50 3.68 -3.81
N TYR A 148 -4.67 4.81 -3.13
CA TYR A 148 -5.84 5.15 -2.34
C TYR A 148 -6.85 5.87 -3.20
#